data_AF-Q0RHT9-F1
#
_entry.id   AF-Q0RHT9-F1
#
_cell.length_a   1.000
_cell.length_b   1.000
_cell.length_c   1.000
_cell.angle_alpha   90.00
_cell.angle_beta   90.00
_cell.angle_gamma   90.00
#
_symmetry.space_group_name_H-M   'P 1'
#
loop_
_entity.id
_entity.type
_entity.pdbx_description
1 polymer ?
#
loop_
_entity_poly.entity_id
_entity_poly.type
_entity_poly.pdbx_seq_one_letter_code
_entity_poly.pdbx_strand_id
1 'polypeptide(L)'
;MRTVQARLDRAAAIADATIYRHDPGHRRRAGGSGSGGLVGVLTPAAYAVRHPADRAYAHAECLLEAGPDAVLTAQVRWLQITTREQHVLRSGGASGRSDAPVDADPDDQADFLPHEVDEDVTVADLLAARPGPIGRPPTPSTGTWPRGWLPHLSAPRPAPWEPAAAAADGPGRSRSGAHTVQLQAPSGRQVRTVDHGGTAPTRITWDTWSAQAELRLSAGLYPGPHPLVRLRAELVNTSGWPPHADETGGRGPVGWAARTPRGQALRHALIGAHVILGTDQGRFVSLNAPPDWAADVAQDCINDGLWPAVVGGPGDGPGGGPTAVLLTPVRISDDPGPSPA
;
A
#
# COMPACT_ATOMS: atom_id res chain seq x y z
N MET A 1 17.87 3.92 17.64
CA MET A 1 17.12 5.04 17.02
C MET A 1 17.79 5.57 15.74
N ARG A 2 18.94 6.29 15.78
CA ARG A 2 19.56 6.86 14.54
C ARG A 2 19.89 5.84 13.44
N THR A 3 20.34 4.64 13.79
CA THR A 3 20.66 3.59 12.82
C THR A 3 19.42 2.97 12.17
N VAL A 4 18.32 2.86 12.93
CA VAL A 4 17.04 2.34 12.42
C VAL A 4 16.47 3.31 11.39
N GLN A 5 16.42 4.60 11.73
CA GLN A 5 15.94 5.64 10.81
C GLN A 5 16.72 5.63 9.49
N ALA A 6 18.06 5.58 9.54
CA ALA A 6 18.86 5.54 8.31
C ALA A 6 18.56 4.32 7.41
N ARG A 7 18.11 3.20 7.98
CA ARG A 7 17.71 2.00 7.23
C ARG A 7 16.30 2.12 6.67
N LEU A 8 15.38 2.74 7.43
CA LEU A 8 14.06 3.12 6.93
C LEU A 8 14.18 4.09 5.75
N ASP A 9 15.01 5.14 5.88
CA ASP A 9 15.28 6.11 4.82
C ASP A 9 15.86 5.45 3.56
N ARG A 10 16.76 4.47 3.73
CA ARG A 10 17.29 3.69 2.60
C ARG A 10 16.20 2.83 1.94
N ALA A 11 15.34 2.18 2.72
CA ALA A 11 14.23 1.40 2.19
C ALA A 11 13.22 2.29 1.45
N ALA A 12 12.94 3.48 1.97
CA ALA A 12 12.13 4.51 1.33
C ALA A 12 12.73 4.95 -0.01
N ALA A 13 14.04 5.21 -0.07
CA ALA A 13 14.70 5.58 -1.33
C ALA A 13 14.63 4.46 -2.39
N ILE A 14 14.76 3.19 -1.96
CA ILE A 14 14.56 2.03 -2.85
C ILE A 14 13.11 1.97 -3.34
N ALA A 15 12.15 2.18 -2.44
CA ALA A 15 10.73 2.20 -2.77
C ALA A 15 10.42 3.30 -3.79
N ASP A 16 10.93 4.51 -3.60
CA ASP A 16 10.73 5.63 -4.53
C ASP A 16 11.31 5.30 -5.92
N ALA A 17 12.50 4.70 -5.99
CA ALA A 17 13.12 4.29 -7.26
C ALA A 17 12.40 3.13 -7.96
N THR A 18 11.73 2.25 -7.22
CA THR A 18 11.16 1.01 -7.78
C THR A 18 9.66 1.09 -8.01
N ILE A 19 8.92 1.69 -7.09
CA ILE A 19 7.46 1.79 -7.05
C ILE A 19 7.01 3.07 -7.75
N TYR A 20 7.66 4.20 -7.47
CA TYR A 20 7.36 5.50 -8.06
C TYR A 20 8.21 5.78 -9.31
N ARG A 21 8.62 4.72 -10.02
CA ARG A 21 9.45 4.76 -11.24
C ARG A 21 8.84 5.59 -12.40
N HIS A 22 7.63 6.12 -12.22
CA HIS A 22 7.09 7.25 -12.96
C HIS A 22 7.49 8.57 -12.27
N ASP A 23 8.76 8.92 -12.42
CA ASP A 23 9.32 10.23 -12.07
C ASP A 23 8.42 11.37 -12.60
N PRO A 24 8.12 12.42 -11.81
CA PRO A 24 7.33 13.60 -12.22
C PRO A 24 7.84 14.31 -13.49
N GLY A 25 9.06 14.01 -13.94
CA GLY A 25 9.65 14.49 -15.18
C GLY A 25 9.13 13.83 -16.46
N HIS A 26 8.41 12.70 -16.37
CA HIS A 26 7.83 12.03 -17.55
C HIS A 26 6.48 12.63 -17.94
N ARG A 27 6.54 13.86 -18.48
CA ARG A 27 5.52 14.46 -19.35
C ARG A 27 5.30 13.57 -20.58
N ARG A 28 4.50 12.51 -20.46
CA ARG A 28 4.01 11.78 -21.64
C ARG A 28 2.93 12.62 -22.31
N ARG A 29 3.24 13.06 -23.54
CA ARG A 29 2.31 13.66 -24.50
C ARG A 29 0.98 12.92 -24.51
N ALA A 30 -0.11 13.69 -24.38
CA ALA A 30 -1.46 13.26 -24.72
C ALA A 30 -1.46 12.62 -26.11
N GLY A 31 -1.88 11.35 -26.21
CA GLY A 31 -1.99 10.65 -27.50
C GLY A 31 -1.84 9.13 -27.47
N GLY A 32 -1.41 8.53 -26.36
CA GLY A 32 -1.35 7.06 -26.21
C GLY A 32 -2.55 6.50 -25.45
N SER A 33 -3.38 5.69 -26.10
CA SER A 33 -4.33 4.80 -25.42
C SER A 33 -3.53 3.74 -24.66
N GLY A 34 -3.21 4.02 -23.40
CA GLY A 34 -2.50 3.12 -22.53
C GLY A 34 -2.33 3.77 -21.16
N SER A 35 -3.14 3.32 -20.20
CA SER A 35 -2.87 3.54 -18.78
C SER A 35 -1.45 3.08 -18.47
N GLY A 36 -0.50 4.01 -18.34
CA GLY A 36 0.81 3.73 -17.74
C GLY A 36 0.55 3.08 -16.38
N GLY A 37 0.88 1.79 -16.26
CA GLY A 37 0.28 0.91 -15.27
C GLY A 37 0.69 1.29 -13.86
N LEU A 38 -0.20 1.96 -13.12
CA LEU A 38 -0.05 2.20 -11.69
C LEU A 38 0.15 0.86 -10.97
N VAL A 39 1.18 0.79 -10.15
CA VAL A 39 1.58 -0.39 -9.39
C VAL A 39 1.06 -0.26 -7.95
N GLY A 40 0.81 -1.39 -7.27
CA GLY A 40 0.46 -1.39 -5.84
C GLY A 40 -0.85 -0.64 -5.54
N VAL A 41 -1.81 -0.69 -6.46
CA VAL A 41 -3.10 -0.03 -6.30
C VAL A 41 -4.01 -0.88 -5.42
N LEU A 42 -4.46 -0.30 -4.30
CA LEU A 42 -5.53 -0.85 -3.45
C LEU A 42 -6.77 0.02 -3.60
N THR A 43 -7.74 -0.46 -4.37
CA THR A 43 -9.05 0.19 -4.57
C THR A 43 -10.00 -0.07 -3.40
N PRO A 44 -11.12 0.67 -3.27
CA PRO A 44 -12.13 0.37 -2.27
C PRO A 44 -12.67 -1.06 -2.35
N ALA A 45 -12.92 -1.69 -1.20
CA ALA A 45 -13.38 -3.09 -1.12
C ALA A 45 -14.65 -3.37 -1.94
N ALA A 46 -15.65 -2.48 -1.87
CA ALA A 46 -16.89 -2.63 -2.61
C ALA A 46 -16.71 -2.52 -4.14
N TYR A 47 -15.68 -1.80 -4.60
CA TYR A 47 -15.30 -1.78 -6.02
C TYR A 47 -14.60 -3.09 -6.39
N ALA A 48 -13.55 -3.49 -5.68
CA ALA A 48 -12.76 -4.68 -6.00
C ALA A 48 -13.60 -5.98 -6.06
N VAL A 49 -14.64 -6.12 -5.23
CA VAL A 49 -15.57 -7.27 -5.28
C VAL A 49 -16.25 -7.43 -6.65
N ARG A 50 -16.47 -6.33 -7.37
CA ARG A 50 -17.12 -6.32 -8.70
C ARG A 50 -16.12 -6.30 -9.87
N HIS A 51 -14.85 -6.02 -9.58
CA HIS A 51 -13.78 -5.86 -10.57
C HIS A 51 -12.60 -6.76 -10.21
N PRO A 52 -12.61 -8.06 -10.56
CA PRO A 52 -11.62 -9.06 -10.09
C PRO A 52 -10.16 -8.79 -10.49
N ALA A 53 -9.91 -7.85 -11.41
CA ALA A 53 -8.58 -7.40 -11.79
C ALA A 53 -7.99 -6.38 -10.81
N ASP A 54 -8.82 -5.72 -10.01
CA ASP A 54 -8.42 -4.79 -8.98
C ASP A 54 -8.50 -5.49 -7.61
N ARG A 55 -7.69 -5.02 -6.65
CA ARG A 55 -7.68 -5.52 -5.28
C ARG A 55 -7.92 -4.40 -4.29
N ALA A 56 -8.39 -4.76 -3.11
CA ALA A 56 -8.58 -3.86 -1.99
C ALA A 56 -7.68 -4.18 -0.79
N TYR A 57 -6.89 -5.25 -0.90
CA TYR A 57 -5.97 -5.66 0.14
C TYR A 57 -4.66 -6.14 -0.47
N ALA A 58 -3.59 -6.02 0.30
CA ALA A 58 -2.36 -6.76 0.09
C ALA A 58 -1.82 -7.29 1.41
N HIS A 59 -1.01 -8.34 1.31
CA HIS A 59 -0.54 -9.12 2.44
C HIS A 59 0.89 -9.55 2.21
N ALA A 60 1.71 -9.45 3.24
CA ALA A 60 3.03 -10.07 3.26
C ALA A 60 3.36 -10.65 4.64
N GLU A 61 4.17 -11.70 4.61
CA GLU A 61 4.80 -12.28 5.78
C GLU A 61 6.32 -12.13 5.65
N CYS A 62 6.98 -11.79 6.75
CA CYS A 62 8.43 -11.75 6.83
C CYS A 62 8.92 -12.37 8.14
N LEU A 63 10.20 -12.70 8.18
CA LEU A 63 10.82 -13.40 9.30
C LEU A 63 11.79 -12.47 10.02
N LEU A 64 11.71 -12.47 11.34
CA LEU A 64 12.52 -11.65 12.23
C LEU A 64 13.15 -12.53 13.30
N GLU A 65 14.45 -12.40 13.48
CA GLU A 65 15.16 -12.94 14.63
C GLU A 65 15.33 -11.82 15.66
N ALA A 66 14.42 -11.78 16.65
CA ALA A 66 14.42 -10.79 17.71
C ALA A 66 13.74 -11.34 18.98
N GLY A 67 14.06 -10.73 20.13
CA GLY A 67 13.37 -10.98 21.39
C GLY A 67 12.03 -10.24 21.48
N PRO A 68 11.21 -10.55 22.50
CA PRO A 68 9.89 -9.93 22.69
C PRO A 68 9.96 -8.42 22.99
N ASP A 69 11.07 -7.94 23.54
CA ASP A 69 11.27 -6.52 23.89
C ASP A 69 11.72 -5.66 22.69
N ALA A 70 11.98 -6.27 21.52
CA ALA A 70 12.36 -5.52 20.32
C ALA A 70 11.20 -4.64 19.84
N VAL A 71 11.53 -3.41 19.47
CA VAL A 71 10.59 -2.43 18.93
C VAL A 71 10.67 -2.45 17.41
N LEU A 72 9.50 -2.62 16.79
CA LEU A 72 9.32 -2.49 15.35
C LEU A 72 8.74 -1.13 15.03
N THR A 73 9.42 -0.39 14.15
CA THR A 73 8.86 0.80 13.49
C THR A 73 8.25 0.35 12.17
N ALA A 74 6.93 0.50 12.04
CA ALA A 74 6.18 0.24 10.83
C ALA A 74 5.84 1.54 10.13
N GLN A 75 6.34 1.72 8.91
CA GLN A 75 6.09 2.88 8.06
C GLN A 75 5.23 2.44 6.86
N VAL A 76 4.05 3.04 6.70
CA VAL A 76 3.19 2.83 5.52
C VAL A 76 3.26 4.05 4.63
N ARG A 77 3.53 3.83 3.34
CA ARG A 77 3.65 4.88 2.34
C ARG A 77 2.73 4.59 1.16
N TRP A 78 2.04 5.62 0.68
CA TRP A 78 1.19 5.54 -0.50
C TRP A 78 0.99 6.89 -1.17
N LEU A 79 0.46 6.86 -2.39
CA LEU A 79 0.08 8.04 -3.16
C LEU A 79 -1.45 8.17 -3.19
N GLN A 80 -1.93 9.39 -2.96
CA GLN A 80 -3.30 9.83 -3.22
C GLN A 80 -3.35 10.57 -4.55
N ILE A 81 -4.31 10.25 -5.42
CA ILE A 81 -4.48 10.99 -6.67
C ILE A 81 -5.04 12.40 -6.40
N THR A 82 -4.54 13.39 -7.12
CA THR A 82 -5.09 14.75 -7.19
C THR A 82 -5.31 15.13 -8.65
N THR A 83 -6.37 15.85 -8.96
CA THR A 83 -6.60 16.36 -10.33
C THR A 83 -6.32 17.85 -10.36
N ARG A 84 -5.52 18.28 -11.34
CA ARG A 84 -5.23 19.67 -11.62
C ARG A 84 -6.02 20.11 -12.85
N GLU A 85 -6.98 21.00 -12.65
CA GLU A 85 -7.79 21.59 -13.72
C GLU A 85 -7.43 23.06 -13.95
N GLN A 86 -7.33 23.50 -15.21
CA GLN A 86 -7.06 24.89 -15.56
C GLN A 86 -8.22 25.54 -16.29
N HIS A 87 -8.54 26.78 -15.93
CA HIS A 87 -9.60 27.55 -16.56
C HIS A 87 -9.22 29.03 -16.70
N VAL A 88 -9.09 29.50 -17.94
CA VAL A 88 -8.83 30.90 -18.26
C VAL A 88 -10.08 31.74 -17.98
N LEU A 89 -9.97 32.70 -17.07
CA LEU A 89 -11.07 33.59 -16.67
C LEU A 89 -11.25 34.69 -17.71
N ARG A 90 -12.13 34.46 -18.70
CA ARG A 90 -12.49 35.49 -19.68
C ARG A 90 -13.27 36.62 -19.01
N SER A 91 -12.80 37.86 -19.16
CA SER A 91 -13.54 39.06 -18.76
C SER A 91 -14.85 39.15 -19.57
N GLY A 92 -15.99 39.17 -18.87
CA GLY A 92 -17.29 38.90 -19.45
C GLY A 92 -17.75 39.85 -20.57
N GLY A 93 -18.33 39.26 -21.62
CA GLY A 93 -19.43 39.85 -22.37
C GLY A 93 -20.71 39.13 -21.96
N ALA A 94 -21.71 39.88 -21.50
CA ALA A 94 -23.02 39.33 -21.17
C ALA A 94 -23.72 38.79 -22.42
N SER A 95 -23.94 37.47 -22.48
CA SER A 95 -25.13 36.78 -23.01
C SER A 95 -24.79 35.34 -23.43
N GLY A 96 -25.68 34.43 -23.05
CA GLY A 96 -25.72 33.05 -23.56
C GLY A 96 -25.25 32.01 -22.56
N ARG A 97 -26.20 31.29 -21.96
CA ARG A 97 -25.98 29.92 -21.49
C ARG A 97 -25.30 29.15 -22.63
N SER A 98 -24.03 28.80 -22.43
CA SER A 98 -23.37 27.75 -23.17
C SER A 98 -23.07 26.64 -22.16
N ASP A 99 -24.07 25.80 -21.90
CA ASP A 99 -23.88 24.43 -21.36
C ASP A 99 -23.26 23.53 -22.46
N ALA A 100 -22.20 24.01 -23.11
CA ALA A 100 -21.37 23.16 -23.96
C ALA A 100 -20.22 22.65 -23.08
N PRO A 101 -19.91 21.34 -23.11
CA PRO A 101 -18.71 20.85 -22.45
C PRO A 101 -17.54 21.52 -23.14
N VAL A 102 -16.89 22.45 -22.43
CA VAL A 102 -15.60 22.99 -22.86
C VAL A 102 -14.69 21.77 -22.96
N ASP A 103 -14.15 21.54 -24.16
CA ASP A 103 -13.16 20.49 -24.38
C ASP A 103 -12.13 20.56 -23.27
N ALA A 104 -11.83 19.41 -22.66
CA ALA A 104 -10.87 19.33 -21.57
C ALA A 104 -9.57 20.01 -21.97
N ASP A 105 -9.01 20.82 -21.07
CA ASP A 105 -7.74 21.45 -21.33
C ASP A 105 -6.70 20.31 -21.48
N PRO A 106 -5.89 20.27 -22.55
CA PRO A 106 -4.80 19.30 -22.64
C PRO A 106 -3.85 19.32 -21.43
N ASP A 107 -3.89 20.38 -20.62
CA ASP A 107 -3.17 20.50 -19.35
C ASP A 107 -3.91 19.92 -18.12
N ASP A 108 -5.13 19.40 -18.27
CA ASP A 108 -5.85 18.66 -17.22
C ASP A 108 -5.11 17.34 -16.93
N GLN A 109 -4.43 17.30 -15.80
CA GLN A 109 -3.51 16.23 -15.41
C GLN A 109 -3.91 15.69 -14.05
N ALA A 110 -3.61 14.41 -13.81
CA ALA A 110 -3.67 13.87 -12.46
C ALA A 110 -2.24 13.73 -11.95
N ASP A 111 -2.02 14.31 -10.78
CA ASP A 111 -0.78 14.25 -10.02
C ASP A 111 -0.99 13.34 -8.80
N PHE A 112 0.08 13.14 -8.03
CA PHE A 112 0.09 12.27 -6.86
C PHE A 112 0.61 13.00 -5.63
N LEU A 113 -0.12 12.90 -4.53
CA LEU A 113 0.26 13.41 -3.22
C LEU A 113 0.76 12.25 -2.36
N PRO A 114 2.01 12.29 -1.88
CA PRO A 114 2.53 11.26 -1.00
C PRO A 114 1.95 11.39 0.41
N HIS A 115 1.67 10.25 1.02
CA HIS A 115 1.29 10.10 2.41
C HIS A 115 2.19 9.07 3.08
N GLU A 116 2.48 9.32 4.35
CA GLU A 116 3.33 8.49 5.19
C GLU A 116 2.75 8.46 6.61
N VAL A 117 2.72 7.28 7.22
CA VAL A 117 2.31 7.08 8.61
C VAL A 117 3.27 6.09 9.25
N ASP A 118 3.79 6.45 10.41
CA ASP A 118 4.70 5.64 11.21
C ASP A 118 4.00 5.18 12.50
N GLU A 119 4.25 3.95 12.91
CA GLU A 119 3.81 3.38 14.19
C GLU A 119 4.93 2.53 14.80
N ASP A 120 5.21 2.73 16.09
CA ASP A 120 6.11 1.88 16.85
C ASP A 120 5.32 0.85 17.66
N VAL A 121 5.69 -0.42 17.56
CA VAL A 121 5.03 -1.54 18.26
C VAL A 121 6.05 -2.57 18.73
N THR A 122 5.87 -3.12 19.94
CA THR A 122 6.76 -4.17 20.43
C THR A 122 6.42 -5.53 19.83
N VAL A 123 7.42 -6.41 19.69
CA VAL A 123 7.19 -7.81 19.30
C VAL A 123 6.25 -8.50 20.29
N ALA A 124 6.39 -8.23 21.59
CA ALA A 124 5.48 -8.75 22.62
C ALA A 124 4.01 -8.38 22.37
N ASP A 125 3.73 -7.12 22.04
CA ASP A 125 2.37 -6.65 21.74
C ASP A 125 1.81 -7.34 20.49
N LEU A 126 2.63 -7.53 19.45
CA LEU A 126 2.22 -8.24 18.23
C LEU A 126 1.98 -9.73 18.46
N LEU A 127 2.73 -10.37 19.37
CA LEU A 127 2.54 -11.77 19.74
C LEU A 127 1.29 -11.97 20.61
N ALA A 128 0.95 -10.98 21.44
CA ALA A 128 -0.30 -10.97 22.21
C ALA A 128 -1.52 -10.71 21.30
N ALA A 129 -1.33 -9.98 20.21
CA ALA A 129 -2.33 -9.66 19.21
C ALA A 129 -2.69 -10.90 18.36
N ARG A 130 -3.72 -11.66 18.77
CA ARG A 130 -4.23 -12.78 17.96
C ARG A 130 -4.81 -12.25 16.64
N PRO A 131 -4.38 -12.75 15.47
CA PRO A 131 -5.02 -12.37 14.21
C PRO A 131 -6.49 -12.79 14.24
N GLY A 132 -7.39 -11.89 13.85
CA GLY A 132 -8.78 -12.25 13.60
C GLY A 132 -8.87 -13.21 12.39
N PRO A 133 -9.92 -14.05 12.30
CA PRO A 133 -10.15 -14.82 11.09
C PRO A 133 -10.22 -13.87 9.88
N ILE A 134 -9.56 -14.24 8.78
CA ILE A 134 -9.60 -13.51 7.52
C ILE A 134 -11.08 -13.26 7.19
N GLY A 135 -11.46 -11.99 7.04
CA GLY A 135 -12.78 -11.64 6.52
C GLY A 135 -12.93 -12.29 5.15
N ARG A 136 -13.70 -13.37 5.08
CA ARG A 136 -14.01 -14.06 3.82
C ARG A 136 -14.56 -13.00 2.85
N PRO A 137 -13.99 -12.79 1.65
CA PRO A 137 -14.72 -12.03 0.65
C PRO A 137 -16.05 -12.77 0.41
N PRO A 138 -17.18 -12.04 0.22
CA PRO A 138 -18.45 -12.70 -0.04
C PRO A 138 -18.27 -13.67 -1.21
N THR A 139 -18.62 -14.93 -0.99
CA THR A 139 -18.58 -15.95 -2.04
C THR A 139 -19.43 -15.47 -3.22
N PRO A 140 -18.91 -15.46 -4.46
CA PRO A 140 -19.75 -15.23 -5.62
C PRO A 140 -20.84 -16.30 -5.65
N SER A 141 -22.10 -15.88 -5.84
CA SER A 141 -23.28 -16.75 -5.88
C SER A 141 -23.26 -17.76 -7.04
N THR A 142 -22.28 -17.67 -7.93
CA THR A 142 -22.16 -18.45 -9.16
C THR A 142 -20.76 -19.08 -9.31
N GLY A 143 -20.36 -19.89 -8.33
CA GLY A 143 -19.71 -21.20 -8.53
C GLY A 143 -18.43 -21.37 -9.35
N THR A 144 -17.79 -20.34 -9.92
CA THR A 144 -16.60 -20.53 -10.75
C THR A 144 -15.65 -19.34 -10.66
N TRP A 145 -14.53 -19.52 -9.96
CA TRP A 145 -13.42 -18.58 -9.93
C TRP A 145 -12.54 -18.75 -11.18
N PRO A 146 -12.05 -17.67 -11.82
CA PRO A 146 -11.03 -17.79 -12.85
C PRO A 146 -9.76 -18.46 -12.30
N ARG A 147 -9.13 -19.34 -13.10
CA ARG A 147 -8.01 -20.22 -12.71
C ARG A 147 -6.69 -19.53 -12.30
N GLY A 148 -6.69 -18.26 -11.92
CA GLY A 148 -5.53 -17.53 -11.40
C GLY A 148 -5.69 -16.95 -9.99
N TRP A 149 -6.84 -17.19 -9.33
CA TRP A 149 -7.28 -16.48 -8.11
C TRP A 149 -7.38 -17.34 -6.85
N LEU A 150 -6.88 -18.58 -6.89
CA LEU A 150 -6.80 -19.42 -5.69
C LEU A 150 -5.37 -19.36 -5.15
N PRO A 151 -5.10 -18.73 -4.00
CA PRO A 151 -4.06 -19.28 -3.13
C PRO A 151 -4.45 -20.73 -2.88
N HIS A 152 -3.49 -21.65 -2.99
CA HIS A 152 -3.71 -23.07 -2.72
C HIS A 152 -4.20 -23.27 -1.27
N LEU A 153 -5.51 -23.18 -1.05
CA LEU A 153 -6.20 -23.52 0.20
C LEU A 153 -6.36 -25.03 0.26
N SER A 154 -5.26 -25.79 0.34
CA SER A 154 -5.30 -27.26 0.51
C SER A 154 -3.96 -27.82 1.00
N ALA A 155 -3.63 -27.57 2.26
CA ALA A 155 -3.06 -28.57 3.17
C ALA A 155 -3.31 -28.09 4.60
N PRO A 156 -3.70 -28.95 5.55
CA PRO A 156 -3.62 -28.60 6.96
C PRO A 156 -2.13 -28.41 7.28
N ARG A 157 -1.71 -27.15 7.37
CA ARG A 157 -0.38 -26.78 7.84
C ARG A 157 -0.46 -26.64 9.36
N PRO A 158 0.59 -27.01 10.13
CA PRO A 158 0.65 -26.61 11.52
C PRO A 158 0.50 -25.08 11.57
N ALA A 159 -0.60 -24.61 12.17
CA ALA A 159 -0.87 -23.20 12.29
C ALA A 159 0.21 -22.60 13.21
N PRO A 160 1.08 -21.68 12.75
CA PRO A 160 2.05 -21.02 13.64
C PRO A 160 1.37 -20.16 14.73
N TRP A 161 0.03 -20.05 14.69
CA TRP A 161 -0.82 -19.34 15.64
C TRP A 161 -1.60 -20.25 16.60
N GLU A 162 -1.44 -21.59 16.52
CA GLU A 162 -1.88 -22.51 17.57
C GLU A 162 -0.67 -22.93 18.43
N PRO A 163 -0.68 -22.71 19.76
CA PRO A 163 0.38 -23.19 20.62
C PRO A 163 0.33 -24.73 20.73
N ALA A 164 1.51 -25.37 20.75
CA ALA A 164 1.65 -26.83 20.93
C ALA A 164 1.19 -27.36 22.31
N ALA A 165 0.71 -26.50 23.21
CA ALA A 165 -0.06 -26.89 24.40
C ALA A 165 -0.78 -25.65 24.93
N ALA A 166 -2.07 -25.79 25.25
CA ALA A 166 -2.79 -24.79 26.02
C ALA A 166 -2.13 -24.66 27.41
N ALA A 167 -1.39 -23.58 27.65
CA ALA A 167 -1.00 -23.21 29.00
C ALA A 167 -2.30 -22.87 29.77
N ALA A 168 -2.51 -23.60 30.86
CA ALA A 168 -3.68 -23.47 31.72
C ALA A 168 -3.79 -22.05 32.32
N ASP A 169 -5.04 -21.58 32.38
CA ASP A 169 -5.62 -20.39 33.01
C ASP A 169 -4.74 -19.39 33.76
N GLY A 170 -4.87 -18.12 33.35
CA GLY A 170 -4.63 -16.93 34.19
C GLY A 170 -5.62 -15.81 33.81
N PRO A 171 -6.13 -14.99 34.74
CA PRO A 171 -7.18 -14.02 34.47
C PRO A 171 -6.59 -12.74 33.85
N GLY A 172 -6.21 -12.82 32.57
CA GLY A 172 -5.92 -11.64 31.74
C GLY A 172 -7.00 -11.54 30.67
N ARG A 173 -7.77 -10.45 30.65
CA ARG A 173 -8.70 -10.16 29.55
C ARG A 173 -7.88 -10.01 28.26
N SER A 174 -7.82 -11.07 27.45
CA SER A 174 -7.27 -11.04 26.10
C SER A 174 -8.09 -10.07 25.25
N ARG A 175 -7.47 -8.98 24.80
CA ARG A 175 -7.99 -8.19 23.68
C ARG A 175 -7.69 -9.00 22.41
N SER A 176 -8.69 -9.70 21.87
CA SER A 176 -8.55 -10.41 20.61
C SER A 176 -8.50 -9.41 19.45
N GLY A 177 -7.39 -9.33 18.74
CA GLY A 177 -7.26 -8.56 17.50
C GLY A 177 -5.81 -8.30 17.12
N ALA A 178 -5.54 -8.20 15.82
CA ALA A 178 -4.27 -7.69 15.28
C ALA A 178 -4.03 -6.24 15.72
N HIS A 179 -2.78 -5.83 15.91
CA HIS A 179 -2.43 -4.43 16.13
C HIS A 179 -2.76 -3.64 14.87
N THR A 180 -3.61 -2.62 14.96
CA THR A 180 -4.19 -1.95 13.78
C THR A 180 -3.83 -0.47 13.76
N VAL A 181 -3.19 -0.04 12.66
CA VAL A 181 -2.84 1.36 12.38
C VAL A 181 -3.83 1.92 11.36
N GLN A 182 -4.44 3.06 11.69
CA GLN A 182 -5.43 3.73 10.84
C GLN A 182 -4.72 4.71 9.91
N LEU A 183 -5.02 4.64 8.62
CA LEU A 183 -4.44 5.45 7.56
C LEU A 183 -5.52 6.32 6.93
N GLN A 184 -5.26 7.61 6.78
CA GLN A 184 -6.23 8.54 6.21
C GLN A 184 -5.56 9.56 5.30
N ALA A 185 -6.17 9.79 4.14
CA ALA A 185 -5.89 10.91 3.26
C ALA A 185 -7.18 11.72 3.11
N PRO A 186 -7.22 13.01 3.51
CA PRO A 186 -8.45 13.81 3.44
C PRO A 186 -8.78 14.24 2.02
N SER A 187 -10.07 14.47 1.75
CA SER A 187 -10.52 15.19 0.55
C SER A 187 -10.30 16.70 0.72
N GLY A 188 -10.08 17.41 -0.38
CA GLY A 188 -9.87 18.84 -0.35
C GLY A 188 -9.94 19.46 -1.74
N ARG A 189 -10.17 20.77 -1.77
CA ARG A 189 -10.11 21.59 -2.97
C ARG A 189 -9.22 22.79 -2.72
N GLN A 190 -8.20 22.97 -3.55
CA GLN A 190 -7.36 24.18 -3.55
C GLN A 190 -7.56 24.94 -4.85
N VAL A 191 -7.65 26.27 -4.76
CA VAL A 191 -7.84 27.12 -5.92
C VAL A 191 -6.79 28.22 -5.90
N ARG A 192 -6.07 28.38 -7.01
CA ARG A 192 -5.11 29.46 -7.22
C ARG A 192 -5.45 30.21 -8.49
N THR A 193 -5.46 31.53 -8.43
CA THR A 193 -5.50 32.38 -9.63
C THR A 193 -4.08 32.83 -9.96
N VAL A 194 -3.68 32.68 -11.22
CA VAL A 194 -2.40 33.14 -11.73
C VAL A 194 -2.66 34.26 -12.72
N ASP A 195 -2.17 35.45 -12.40
CA ASP A 195 -2.15 36.58 -13.31
C ASP A 195 -0.95 36.46 -14.25
N HIS A 196 -1.19 36.60 -15.55
CA HIS A 196 -0.18 36.40 -16.59
C HIS A 196 0.31 37.71 -17.22
N GLY A 197 -0.12 38.87 -16.70
CA GLY A 197 0.28 40.20 -17.17
C GLY A 197 -0.13 40.46 -18.63
N GLY A 198 -1.31 41.07 -18.84
CA GLY A 198 -1.81 41.42 -20.18
C GLY A 198 -2.58 40.30 -20.89
N THR A 199 -2.67 39.11 -20.30
CA THR A 199 -3.61 38.05 -20.70
C THR A 199 -4.59 37.77 -19.56
N ALA A 200 -5.73 37.14 -19.89
CA ALA A 200 -6.74 36.78 -18.91
C ALA A 200 -6.15 35.87 -17.80
N PRO A 201 -6.48 36.09 -16.52
CA PRO A 201 -5.96 35.28 -15.43
C PRO A 201 -6.42 33.83 -15.55
N THR A 202 -5.55 32.90 -15.15
CA THR A 202 -5.87 31.46 -15.16
C THR A 202 -6.20 31.00 -13.75
N ARG A 203 -7.38 30.40 -13.57
CA ARG A 203 -7.73 29.67 -12.36
C ARG A 203 -7.22 28.24 -12.46
N ILE A 204 -6.46 27.80 -11.48
CA ILE A 204 -6.00 26.43 -11.33
C ILE A 204 -6.67 25.84 -10.10
N THR A 205 -7.32 24.69 -10.27
CA THR A 205 -7.99 23.96 -9.18
C THR A 205 -7.30 22.62 -8.98
N TRP A 206 -7.02 22.28 -7.73
CA TRP A 206 -6.59 20.93 -7.34
C TRP A 206 -7.67 20.29 -6.49
N ASP A 207 -8.12 19.10 -6.89
CA ASP A 207 -9.12 18.33 -6.16
C ASP A 207 -8.52 17.00 -5.69
N THR A 208 -8.76 16.68 -4.42
CA THR A 208 -8.42 15.41 -3.80
C THR A 208 -9.65 14.75 -3.19
N TRP A 209 -9.64 13.43 -3.13
CA TRP A 209 -10.73 12.62 -2.58
C TRP A 209 -10.24 11.79 -1.41
N SER A 210 -11.12 11.58 -0.43
CA SER A 210 -10.73 10.91 0.80
C SER A 210 -10.40 9.43 0.54
N ALA A 211 -9.30 8.96 1.10
CA ALA A 211 -8.97 7.54 1.19
C ALA A 211 -8.77 7.15 2.66
N GLN A 212 -9.24 5.97 3.03
CA GLN A 212 -9.07 5.35 4.34
C GLN A 212 -8.52 3.93 4.15
N ALA A 213 -7.60 3.55 5.03
CA ALA A 213 -7.04 2.21 5.06
C ALA A 213 -6.63 1.81 6.47
N GLU A 214 -6.35 0.52 6.62
CA GLU A 214 -5.83 -0.06 7.84
C GLU A 214 -4.59 -0.90 7.50
N LEU A 215 -3.51 -0.68 8.25
CA LEU A 215 -2.45 -1.68 8.38
C LEU A 215 -2.75 -2.53 9.61
N ARG A 216 -2.83 -3.84 9.43
CA ARG A 216 -3.00 -4.82 10.51
C ARG A 216 -1.72 -5.64 10.64
N LEU A 217 -1.10 -5.54 11.80
CA LEU A 217 0.12 -6.25 12.17
C LEU A 217 -0.19 -7.36 13.16
N SER A 218 0.41 -8.51 12.95
CA SER A 218 0.37 -9.64 13.88
C SER A 218 1.67 -10.41 13.82
N ALA A 219 1.98 -11.15 14.88
CA ALA A 219 3.16 -11.98 14.95
C ALA A 219 2.83 -13.38 15.44
N GLY A 220 3.57 -14.37 14.94
CA GLY A 220 3.57 -15.74 15.46
C GLY A 220 5.00 -16.18 15.78
N LEU A 221 5.16 -17.00 16.82
CA LEU A 221 6.45 -17.61 17.14
C LEU A 221 6.60 -18.91 16.35
N TYR A 222 7.74 -19.04 15.69
CA TYR A 222 8.18 -20.30 15.11
C TYR A 222 9.25 -20.90 16.03
N PRO A 223 8.89 -21.89 16.87
CA PRO A 223 9.82 -22.49 17.81
C PRO A 223 10.85 -23.35 17.07
N GLY A 224 12.05 -23.43 17.63
CA GLY A 224 13.13 -24.25 17.08
C GLY A 224 14.48 -23.88 17.69
N PRO A 225 15.57 -24.51 17.23
CA PRO A 225 16.92 -24.16 17.66
C PRO A 225 17.29 -22.69 17.39
N HIS A 226 16.67 -22.11 16.35
CA HIS A 226 16.73 -20.70 15.99
C HIS A 226 15.31 -20.13 16.04
N PRO A 227 14.86 -19.60 17.19
CA PRO A 227 13.50 -19.08 17.31
C PRO A 227 13.31 -17.89 16.38
N LEU A 228 12.24 -17.93 15.59
CA LEU A 228 11.87 -16.86 14.66
C LEU A 228 10.52 -16.28 15.03
N VAL A 229 10.38 -14.98 14.79
CA VAL A 229 9.10 -14.30 14.76
C VAL A 229 8.67 -14.20 13.31
N ARG A 230 7.53 -14.80 12.98
CA ARG A 230 6.85 -14.56 11.69
C ARG A 230 5.93 -13.36 11.86
N LEU A 231 6.29 -12.26 11.22
CA LEU A 231 5.48 -11.06 11.17
C LEU A 231 4.55 -11.13 9.97
N ARG A 232 3.31 -10.70 10.18
CA ARG A 232 2.29 -10.57 9.14
C ARG A 232 1.82 -9.13 9.08
N ALA A 233 1.90 -8.56 7.88
CA ALA A 233 1.34 -7.25 7.56
C ALA A 233 0.20 -7.41 6.55
N GLU A 234 -0.96 -6.84 6.86
CA GLU A 234 -2.11 -6.76 5.98
C GLU A 234 -2.49 -5.30 5.80
N LEU A 235 -2.40 -4.82 4.56
CA LEU A 235 -2.81 -3.48 4.20
C LEU A 235 -4.14 -3.54 3.47
N VAL A 236 -5.17 -2.91 4.04
CA VAL A 236 -6.55 -3.00 3.55
C VAL A 236 -7.09 -1.59 3.29
N ASN A 237 -7.61 -1.35 2.10
CA ASN A 237 -8.38 -0.15 1.81
C ASN A 237 -9.80 -0.30 2.39
N THR A 238 -10.14 0.59 3.32
CA THR A 238 -11.42 0.62 4.04
C THR A 238 -12.34 1.76 3.57
N SER A 239 -11.93 2.50 2.53
CA SER A 239 -12.70 3.59 1.94
C SER A 239 -14.08 3.13 1.50
N GLY A 240 -15.09 3.97 1.73
CA GLY A 240 -16.43 3.77 1.20
C GLY A 240 -16.46 3.82 -0.32
N TRP A 241 -17.33 3.02 -0.94
CA TRP A 241 -17.60 3.04 -2.37
C TRP A 241 -19.11 2.92 -2.64
N PRO A 242 -19.74 3.95 -3.24
CA PRO A 242 -21.16 3.91 -3.49
C PRO A 242 -21.50 2.89 -4.59
N PRO A 243 -22.52 2.02 -4.40
CA PRO A 243 -22.87 0.98 -5.37
C PRO A 243 -23.18 1.50 -6.79
N HIS A 244 -23.77 2.69 -6.92
CA HIS A 244 -24.17 3.30 -8.19
C HIS A 244 -23.03 4.03 -8.93
N ALA A 245 -21.83 4.09 -8.33
CA ALA A 245 -20.66 4.73 -8.97
C ALA A 245 -20.27 4.05 -10.29
N ASP A 246 -20.47 2.73 -10.40
CA ASP A 246 -20.17 1.96 -11.62
C ASP A 246 -21.17 2.25 -12.76
N GLU A 247 -22.39 2.64 -12.42
CA GLU A 247 -23.50 2.91 -13.37
C GLU A 247 -23.50 4.36 -13.85
N THR A 248 -22.87 5.26 -13.08
CA THR A 248 -22.80 6.68 -13.38
C THR A 248 -21.69 6.95 -14.39
N GLY A 249 -21.90 6.52 -15.64
CA GLY A 249 -21.13 6.99 -16.80
C GLY A 249 -21.45 8.46 -17.06
N GLY A 250 -20.89 9.36 -16.24
CA GLY A 250 -21.24 10.78 -16.26
C GLY A 250 -20.92 11.48 -17.59
N ARG A 251 -21.85 12.31 -18.08
CA ARG A 251 -21.55 13.37 -19.05
C ARG A 251 -20.78 14.50 -18.33
N GLY A 252 -19.45 14.53 -18.44
CA GLY A 252 -18.55 15.59 -17.93
C GLY A 252 -17.13 15.46 -18.53
N PRO A 253 -16.26 16.48 -18.62
CA PRO A 253 -15.13 16.55 -19.57
C PRO A 253 -14.12 15.35 -19.62
N VAL A 254 -13.34 15.25 -20.71
CA VAL A 254 -12.51 14.10 -21.15
C VAL A 254 -11.05 14.20 -20.67
N GLY A 255 -10.53 13.26 -19.88
CA GLY A 255 -9.10 13.16 -19.47
C GLY A 255 -8.71 11.72 -19.11
N TRP A 256 -7.49 11.36 -18.72
CA TRP A 256 -7.14 9.94 -18.41
C TRP A 256 -7.79 9.41 -17.11
N ALA A 257 -8.16 10.31 -16.20
CA ALA A 257 -9.09 10.05 -15.11
C ALA A 257 -10.56 10.00 -15.58
N ALA A 258 -10.79 9.91 -16.90
CA ALA A 258 -12.10 9.83 -17.53
C ALA A 258 -12.92 8.73 -16.88
N ARG A 259 -14.11 9.13 -16.43
CA ARG A 259 -15.45 8.56 -16.68
C ARG A 259 -15.66 7.05 -16.51
N THR A 260 -14.63 6.30 -16.16
CA THR A 260 -14.63 4.87 -16.01
C THR A 260 -14.82 4.57 -14.53
N PRO A 261 -15.54 3.50 -14.19
CA PRO A 261 -15.65 3.03 -12.80
C PRO A 261 -14.27 2.94 -12.13
N ARG A 262 -13.25 2.47 -12.87
CA ARG A 262 -11.87 2.39 -12.39
C ARG A 262 -11.23 3.75 -12.08
N GLY A 263 -11.38 4.74 -12.96
CA GLY A 263 -10.86 6.09 -12.72
C GLY A 263 -11.50 6.75 -11.48
N GLN A 264 -12.79 6.49 -11.26
CA GLN A 264 -13.47 6.91 -10.03
C GLN A 264 -12.96 6.16 -8.79
N ALA A 265 -12.69 4.86 -8.91
CA ALA A 265 -12.15 4.06 -7.81
C ALA A 265 -10.74 4.51 -7.38
N LEU A 266 -9.91 4.94 -8.34
CA LEU A 266 -8.57 5.47 -8.08
C LEU A 266 -8.57 6.71 -7.17
N ARG A 267 -9.66 7.50 -7.15
CA ARG A 267 -9.83 8.66 -6.25
C ARG A 267 -9.85 8.27 -4.78
N HIS A 268 -10.27 7.05 -4.49
CA HIS A 268 -10.37 6.49 -3.15
C HIS A 268 -9.38 5.35 -2.94
N ALA A 269 -8.35 5.23 -3.80
CA ALA A 269 -7.36 4.16 -3.76
C ALA A 269 -6.08 4.60 -3.04
N LEU A 270 -5.33 3.61 -2.56
CA LEU A 270 -3.92 3.78 -2.20
C LEU A 270 -3.10 3.36 -3.42
N ILE A 271 -2.25 4.24 -3.94
CA ILE A 271 -1.46 3.98 -5.15
C ILE A 271 0.00 3.79 -4.75
N GLY A 272 0.68 2.78 -5.31
CA GLY A 272 2.05 2.44 -4.93
C GLY A 272 2.18 2.10 -3.45
N ALA A 273 1.15 1.51 -2.85
CA ALA A 273 1.11 1.24 -1.43
C ALA A 273 2.17 0.21 -1.03
N HIS A 274 2.99 0.55 -0.03
CA HIS A 274 4.04 -0.32 0.49
C HIS A 274 4.23 -0.11 2.00
N VAL A 275 4.87 -1.08 2.64
CA VAL A 275 5.15 -1.07 4.07
C VAL A 275 6.64 -1.29 4.28
N ILE A 276 7.26 -0.49 5.14
CA ILE A 276 8.64 -0.68 5.58
C ILE A 276 8.58 -1.05 7.06
N LEU A 277 9.22 -2.14 7.44
CA LEU A 277 9.38 -2.52 8.83
C LEU A 277 10.85 -2.39 9.20
N GLY A 278 11.15 -1.62 10.24
CA GLY A 278 12.47 -1.52 10.86
C GLY A 278 12.44 -2.12 12.25
N THR A 279 13.56 -2.65 12.73
CA THR A 279 13.71 -3.11 14.11
C THR A 279 14.87 -2.40 14.78
N ASP A 280 14.73 -2.08 16.07
CA ASP A 280 15.82 -1.54 16.88
C ASP A 280 16.78 -2.63 17.39
N GLN A 281 16.28 -3.86 17.52
CA GLN A 281 17.03 -5.03 17.95
C GLN A 281 16.68 -6.25 17.10
N GLY A 282 17.70 -7.06 16.79
CA GLY A 282 17.53 -8.24 15.94
C GLY A 282 17.76 -7.97 14.46
N ARG A 283 17.37 -8.94 13.63
CA ARG A 283 17.59 -8.90 12.17
C ARG A 283 16.47 -9.59 11.42
N PHE A 284 16.12 -9.06 10.25
CA PHE A 284 15.23 -9.72 9.32
C PHE A 284 15.97 -10.88 8.62
N VAL A 285 15.23 -11.93 8.29
CA VAL A 285 15.75 -13.06 7.52
C VAL A 285 15.26 -12.91 6.08
N SER A 286 16.18 -13.05 5.14
CA SER A 286 15.86 -13.03 3.70
C SER A 286 14.91 -14.19 3.35
N LEU A 287 13.84 -13.89 2.61
CA LEU A 287 13.02 -14.92 1.96
C LEU A 287 13.52 -15.27 0.55
N ASN A 288 14.32 -14.40 -0.07
CA ASN A 288 14.87 -14.62 -1.41
C ASN A 288 16.08 -15.56 -1.40
N ALA A 289 16.85 -15.51 -0.32
CA ALA A 289 18.03 -16.33 -0.07
C ALA A 289 18.08 -16.69 1.44
N PRO A 290 17.12 -17.50 1.93
CA PRO A 290 17.07 -17.88 3.33
C PRO A 290 18.29 -18.74 3.70
N PRO A 291 18.86 -18.58 4.91
CA PRO A 291 19.84 -19.52 5.42
C PRO A 291 19.22 -20.91 5.61
N ASP A 292 20.02 -21.97 5.55
CA ASP A 292 19.55 -23.37 5.58
C ASP A 292 18.59 -23.67 6.73
N TRP A 293 18.86 -23.13 7.92
CA TRP A 293 18.03 -23.35 9.12
C TRP A 293 16.67 -22.65 9.06
N ALA A 294 16.48 -21.66 8.19
CA ALA A 294 15.23 -20.92 8.01
C ALA A 294 14.49 -21.29 6.71
N ALA A 295 15.07 -22.17 5.87
CA ALA A 295 14.56 -22.47 4.54
C ALA A 295 13.10 -22.94 4.57
N ASP A 296 12.77 -23.88 5.45
CA ASP A 296 11.40 -24.41 5.60
C ASP A 296 10.41 -23.32 6.04
N VAL A 297 10.81 -22.50 7.03
CA VAL A 297 9.97 -21.42 7.56
C VAL A 297 9.71 -20.34 6.51
N ALA A 298 10.73 -20.03 5.71
CA ALA A 298 10.66 -19.07 4.62
C ALA A 298 9.78 -19.57 3.46
N GLN A 299 9.84 -20.86 3.15
CA GLN A 299 8.97 -21.48 2.13
C GLN A 299 7.48 -21.46 2.54
N ASP A 300 7.21 -21.52 3.84
CA ASP A 300 5.84 -21.46 4.37
C ASP A 300 5.24 -20.04 4.40
N CYS A 301 6.05 -19.00 4.18
CA CYS A 301 5.56 -17.62 4.15
C CYS A 301 4.67 -17.34 2.95
N ILE A 302 3.53 -16.69 3.18
CA ILE A 302 2.55 -16.34 2.14
C ILE A 302 2.59 -14.84 1.88
N ASN A 303 2.72 -14.48 0.61
CA ASN A 303 2.86 -13.11 0.15
C ASN A 303 1.94 -12.87 -1.06
N ASP A 304 1.00 -11.93 -0.94
CA ASP A 304 0.00 -11.59 -1.97
C ASP A 304 -0.13 -10.07 -2.13
N GLY A 305 0.34 -9.55 -3.26
CA GLY A 305 0.30 -8.12 -3.56
C GLY A 305 1.40 -7.29 -2.88
N LEU A 306 2.13 -7.87 -1.92
CA LEU A 306 3.36 -7.32 -1.33
C LEU A 306 4.40 -8.43 -1.22
N TRP A 307 5.67 -8.12 -1.51
CA TRP A 307 6.79 -9.06 -1.41
C TRP A 307 7.91 -8.47 -0.55
N PRO A 308 8.43 -9.22 0.43
CA PRO A 308 9.53 -8.74 1.27
C PRO A 308 10.86 -8.71 0.52
N ALA A 309 11.61 -7.63 0.73
CA ALA A 309 13.02 -7.52 0.39
C ALA A 309 13.77 -6.92 1.57
N VAL A 310 14.77 -7.62 2.11
CA VAL A 310 15.53 -7.11 3.27
C VAL A 310 16.43 -5.97 2.83
N VAL A 311 16.55 -4.94 3.68
CA VAL A 311 17.32 -3.71 3.39
C VAL A 311 18.39 -3.50 4.46
N GLY A 312 19.60 -3.24 3.97
CA GLY A 312 20.80 -3.15 4.77
C GLY A 312 21.61 -4.44 4.67
N GLY A 313 22.68 -4.39 3.88
CA GLY A 313 23.66 -5.47 3.76
C GLY A 313 24.28 -5.92 5.11
N PRO A 314 25.06 -7.00 5.09
CA PRO A 314 25.68 -7.58 6.30
C PRO A 314 26.40 -6.46 7.05
N GLY A 315 26.01 -6.20 8.29
CA GLY A 315 26.65 -5.15 9.08
C GLY A 315 28.13 -5.49 9.26
N ASP A 316 29.00 -4.48 9.24
CA ASP A 316 30.46 -4.62 9.35
C ASP A 316 30.95 -5.13 10.74
N GLY A 317 30.18 -5.97 11.44
CA GLY A 317 30.53 -6.53 12.73
C GLY A 317 29.73 -7.78 13.12
N PRO A 318 30.23 -8.56 14.10
CA PRO A 318 29.52 -9.71 14.64
C PRO A 318 28.18 -9.27 15.25
N GLY A 319 27.07 -9.80 14.72
CA GLY A 319 25.69 -9.36 15.03
C GLY A 319 25.08 -8.42 13.98
N GLY A 320 25.83 -8.04 12.95
CA GLY A 320 25.35 -7.20 11.84
C GLY A 320 24.47 -7.97 10.84
N GLY A 321 23.19 -7.64 10.78
CA GLY A 321 22.25 -8.14 9.78
C GLY A 321 21.30 -7.03 9.31
N PRO A 322 20.43 -7.30 8.33
CA PRO A 322 19.45 -6.32 7.87
C PRO A 322 18.47 -6.01 9.01
N THR A 323 18.39 -4.74 9.39
CA THR A 323 17.46 -4.27 10.43
C THR A 323 16.20 -3.65 9.85
N ALA A 324 16.01 -3.74 8.53
CA ALA A 324 14.80 -3.30 7.85
C ALA A 324 14.38 -4.29 6.76
N VAL A 325 13.09 -4.31 6.43
CA VAL A 325 12.51 -5.03 5.30
C VAL A 325 11.51 -4.12 4.59
N LEU A 326 11.59 -4.07 3.27
CA LEU A 326 10.65 -3.39 2.40
C LEU A 326 9.64 -4.40 1.86
N LEU A 327 8.38 -4.24 2.22
CA LEU A 327 7.24 -4.97 1.68
C LEU A 327 6.71 -4.18 0.49
N THR A 328 7.07 -4.60 -0.72
CA THR A 328 6.85 -3.83 -1.95
C THR A 328 5.85 -4.50 -2.89
N PRO A 329 5.01 -3.74 -3.63
CA PRO A 329 4.08 -4.27 -4.62
C PRO A 329 4.74 -4.74 -5.92
N VAL A 330 6.07 -4.74 -5.99
CA VAL A 330 6.86 -5.36 -7.05
C VAL A 330 7.94 -6.23 -6.44
N ARG A 331 8.17 -7.42 -6.99
CA ARG A 331 9.26 -8.27 -6.53
C ARG A 331 10.59 -7.62 -6.89
N ILE A 332 11.42 -7.41 -5.88
CA ILE A 332 12.80 -6.90 -6.01
C ILE A 332 13.74 -7.84 -5.25
N SER A 333 15.01 -7.83 -5.64
CA SER A 333 16.06 -8.54 -4.89
C SER A 333 16.30 -7.87 -3.55
N ASP A 334 16.87 -8.62 -2.60
CA ASP A 334 17.34 -8.06 -1.33
C ASP A 334 18.48 -7.08 -1.53
N ASP A 335 18.54 -6.08 -0.65
CA ASP A 335 19.48 -4.95 -0.65
C ASP A 335 19.83 -4.48 -2.07
N PRO A 336 18.82 -4.12 -2.90
CA PRO A 336 19.07 -3.78 -4.28
C PRO A 336 20.04 -2.61 -4.32
N GLY A 337 21.06 -2.73 -5.18
CA GLY A 337 21.99 -1.64 -5.42
C GLY A 337 21.24 -0.37 -5.83
N PRO A 338 21.84 0.81 -5.68
CA PRO A 338 21.26 2.02 -6.26
C PRO A 338 21.06 1.76 -7.75
N SER A 339 19.80 1.65 -8.17
CA SER A 339 19.48 1.47 -9.59
C SER A 339 20.09 2.65 -10.34
N PRO A 340 20.81 2.45 -11.47
CA PRO A 340 21.27 3.58 -12.25
C PRO A 340 20.05 4.38 -12.72
N ALA A 341 20.12 5.69 -12.52
CA ALA A 341 19.16 6.67 -13.00
C ALA A 341 19.02 6.64 -14.53
#